data_AF-A0A2I4GZ92-F1
#
_entry.id   AF-A0A2I4GZ92-F1
#
_cell.length_a   1.000
_cell.length_b   1.000
_cell.length_c   1.000
_cell.angle_alpha   90.00
_cell.angle_beta   90.00
_cell.angle_gamma   90.00
#
_symmetry.space_group_name_H-M   'P 1'
#
loop_
_entity.id
_entity.type
_entity.pdbx_description
1 polymer ?
#
loop_
_entity_poly.entity_id
_entity_poly.type
_entity_poly.pdbx_seq_one_letter_code
_entity_poly.pdbx_strand_id
1 'polypeptide(L)'
;MNKYSFGSSGSPKSFQAYPRAVEFDLESGTTRRARKPKNSPFHPTKMINSLRTRLQYYYKMHPLLVFIIFLSLGVTILIVLSLYESHYRMMGSYQKLDVSSGDYPFPKLRNLVMVAGHSVYTSSSCGQADKEDSWFLESYQKNPGQAATFIRHIQEGVEIAAKDDAALLLFSGGETRKDAGPRSEAQSYWSVAEFRGWFGMEENVRWRALTEEHARDSFENLLFSVCRFRELTGMYPYNITVVSYDFKEERFAHLHRSAIGFPEPRFFYIGTPASQTSKEAALKGEALVRAQFQGDPYGCQGSLYRKKLGRDPFHRSIPYPNGCPEIEGLFRYCGAAPYPGSLPWS
;
A
#
# COMPACT_ATOMS: atom_id res chain seq x y z
N MET A 1 -56.35 19.33 28.22
CA MET A 1 -56.11 20.70 27.72
C MET A 1 -54.71 20.76 27.12
N ASN A 2 -54.64 21.39 25.94
CA ASN A 2 -53.48 21.87 25.18
C ASN A 2 -52.55 20.87 24.49
N LYS A 3 -52.96 20.57 23.24
CA LYS A 3 -52.12 20.33 22.07
C LYS A 3 -51.30 21.59 21.74
N TYR A 4 -50.03 21.44 21.34
CA TYR A 4 -49.40 22.30 20.34
C TYR A 4 -48.46 21.46 19.46
N SER A 5 -48.69 21.58 18.15
CA SER A 5 -47.89 21.01 17.06
C SER A 5 -46.68 21.89 16.74
N PHE A 6 -45.56 21.27 16.34
CA PHE A 6 -44.57 21.91 15.47
C PHE A 6 -44.30 21.00 14.27
N GLY A 7 -44.46 21.57 13.08
CA GLY A 7 -44.24 20.91 11.81
C GLY A 7 -42.79 20.96 11.31
N SER A 8 -42.47 19.98 10.47
CA SER A 8 -41.61 19.99 9.28
C SER A 8 -40.40 20.94 9.24
N SER A 9 -39.19 20.37 9.13
CA SER A 9 -38.48 20.26 7.84
C SER A 9 -36.99 19.93 8.03
N GLY A 10 -36.45 19.02 7.20
CA GLY A 10 -35.00 18.87 7.00
C GLY A 10 -34.44 17.46 7.18
N SER A 11 -34.72 16.54 6.26
CA SER A 11 -33.89 15.34 6.08
C SER A 11 -32.50 15.74 5.57
N PRO A 12 -31.39 15.16 6.07
CA PRO A 12 -30.06 15.46 5.53
C PRO A 12 -29.97 14.96 4.09
N LYS A 13 -29.52 15.82 3.18
CA LYS A 13 -29.27 15.49 1.78
C LYS A 13 -28.23 14.37 1.68
N SER A 14 -28.56 13.31 0.95
CA SER A 14 -27.62 12.26 0.60
C SER A 14 -26.52 12.80 -0.32
N PHE A 15 -25.28 12.49 0.02
CA PHE A 15 -24.09 12.80 -0.76
C PHE A 15 -24.05 11.87 -1.98
N GLN A 16 -24.31 12.40 -3.18
CA GLN A 16 -24.16 11.65 -4.43
C GLN A 16 -22.71 11.74 -4.90
N ALA A 17 -21.90 10.76 -4.50
CA ALA A 17 -20.64 10.47 -5.15
C ALA A 17 -20.94 9.71 -6.46
N TYR A 18 -20.43 10.24 -7.58
CA TYR A 18 -20.46 9.72 -8.95
C TYR A 18 -21.72 9.99 -9.81
N PRO A 19 -21.56 10.61 -11.01
CA PRO A 19 -22.65 10.71 -11.97
C PRO A 19 -22.96 9.33 -12.55
N ARG A 20 -24.25 8.95 -12.53
CA ARG A 20 -24.78 7.72 -13.13
C ARG A 20 -24.32 7.61 -14.58
N ALA A 21 -23.41 6.68 -14.84
CA ALA A 21 -23.17 6.15 -16.16
C ALA A 21 -24.45 5.47 -16.67
N VAL A 22 -24.65 5.59 -17.97
CA VAL A 22 -25.76 5.04 -18.74
C VAL A 22 -25.90 3.54 -18.48
N GLU A 23 -27.05 3.12 -17.93
CA GLU A 23 -27.44 1.70 -17.94
C GLU A 23 -27.68 1.28 -19.39
N PHE A 24 -26.82 0.40 -19.89
CA PHE A 24 -26.96 -0.26 -21.19
C PHE A 24 -27.42 -1.70 -20.92
N ASP A 25 -28.71 -1.94 -21.10
CA ASP A 25 -29.34 -3.25 -20.93
C ASP A 25 -29.22 -4.05 -22.24
N LEU A 26 -28.63 -5.25 -22.16
CA LEU A 26 -28.04 -5.98 -23.28
C LEU A 26 -28.98 -7.00 -23.94
N GLU A 27 -30.28 -7.01 -23.59
CA GLU A 27 -31.24 -8.02 -24.10
C GLU A 27 -32.47 -7.49 -24.85
N SER A 28 -32.62 -6.18 -25.08
CA SER A 28 -33.70 -5.70 -25.98
C SER A 28 -33.29 -4.46 -26.76
N GLY A 29 -32.96 -4.63 -28.04
CA GLY A 29 -32.44 -3.57 -28.92
C GLY A 29 -33.47 -2.50 -29.29
N THR A 30 -33.93 -1.66 -28.34
CA THR A 30 -34.75 -0.49 -28.66
C THR A 30 -34.62 0.65 -27.65
N THR A 31 -34.17 1.83 -28.12
CA THR A 31 -34.06 3.05 -27.31
C THR A 31 -35.40 3.81 -27.24
N ARG A 32 -35.99 3.99 -26.06
CA ARG A 32 -37.15 4.88 -25.85
C ARG A 32 -36.71 6.35 -25.89
N ARG A 33 -37.23 7.13 -26.86
CA ARG A 33 -37.06 8.60 -26.92
C ARG A 33 -37.94 9.29 -25.88
N ALA A 34 -37.34 10.06 -24.96
CA ALA A 34 -38.05 11.05 -24.15
C ALA A 34 -38.27 12.35 -24.95
N ARG A 35 -39.50 12.89 -24.88
CA ARG A 35 -39.89 14.20 -25.46
C ARG A 35 -39.15 15.34 -24.76
N LYS A 36 -38.45 16.19 -25.52
CA LYS A 36 -37.88 17.46 -25.04
C LYS A 36 -38.95 18.56 -24.94
N PRO A 37 -38.93 19.42 -23.91
CA PRO A 37 -39.72 20.65 -23.89
C PRO A 37 -39.10 21.70 -24.84
N LYS A 38 -39.96 22.53 -25.46
CA LYS A 38 -39.57 23.69 -26.26
C LYS A 38 -38.99 24.77 -25.34
N ASN A 39 -37.70 25.06 -25.48
CA ASN A 39 -37.09 26.29 -24.97
C ASN A 39 -36.78 27.23 -26.14
N SER A 40 -37.05 28.51 -25.94
CA SER A 40 -36.71 29.64 -26.82
C SER A 40 -35.20 29.69 -27.11
N PRO A 41 -34.77 30.25 -28.25
CA PRO A 41 -33.35 30.31 -28.59
C PRO A 41 -32.66 31.38 -27.74
N PHE A 42 -31.93 30.96 -26.71
CA PHE A 42 -30.86 31.76 -26.14
C PHE A 42 -29.79 31.95 -27.23
N HIS A 43 -29.50 33.20 -27.61
CA HIS A 43 -28.50 33.56 -28.61
C HIS A 43 -27.22 34.14 -27.94
N PRO A 44 -26.30 33.30 -27.43
CA PRO A 44 -25.05 33.75 -26.79
C PRO A 44 -24.12 34.51 -27.74
N THR A 45 -24.22 34.27 -29.05
CA THR A 45 -23.36 34.89 -30.08
C THR A 45 -23.57 36.40 -30.24
N LYS A 46 -24.80 36.90 -30.05
CA LYS A 46 -25.08 38.35 -30.10
C LYS A 46 -24.57 39.09 -28.85
N MET A 47 -24.58 38.45 -27.68
CA MET A 47 -24.05 39.01 -26.44
C MET A 47 -22.52 39.10 -26.45
N ILE A 48 -21.83 38.06 -26.96
CA ILE A 48 -20.37 38.03 -27.07
C ILE A 48 -19.86 39.10 -28.04
N ASN A 49 -20.57 39.32 -29.14
CA ASN A 49 -20.18 40.33 -30.12
C ASN A 49 -20.35 41.76 -29.60
N SER A 50 -21.39 42.07 -28.81
CA SER A 50 -21.55 43.43 -28.24
C SER A 50 -20.55 43.73 -27.11
N LEU A 51 -20.16 42.71 -26.33
CA LEU A 51 -19.09 42.79 -25.35
C LEU A 51 -17.73 43.03 -26.02
N ARG A 52 -17.44 42.34 -27.13
CA ARG A 52 -16.20 42.50 -27.90
C ARG A 52 -16.04 43.92 -28.42
N THR A 53 -17.09 44.52 -28.99
CA THR A 53 -17.01 45.90 -29.51
C THR A 53 -16.84 46.92 -28.38
N ARG A 54 -17.47 46.70 -27.21
CA ARG A 54 -17.30 47.55 -26.02
C ARG A 54 -15.90 47.44 -25.41
N LEU A 55 -15.34 46.23 -25.34
CA LEU A 55 -13.96 45.97 -24.90
C LEU A 55 -12.95 46.62 -25.85
N GLN A 56 -13.14 46.49 -27.16
CA GLN A 56 -12.29 47.15 -28.16
C GLN A 56 -12.32 48.67 -28.06
N TYR A 57 -13.50 49.25 -27.79
CA TYR A 57 -13.64 50.70 -27.57
C TYR A 57 -12.92 51.15 -26.28
N TYR A 58 -13.05 50.38 -25.19
CA TYR A 58 -12.38 50.67 -23.91
C TYR A 58 -10.85 50.57 -23.99
N TYR A 59 -10.34 49.55 -24.69
CA TYR A 59 -8.91 49.39 -24.99
C TYR A 59 -8.34 50.57 -25.78
N LYS A 60 -9.14 51.13 -26.70
CA LYS A 60 -8.73 52.25 -27.55
C LYS A 60 -8.76 53.60 -26.83
N MET A 61 -9.69 53.79 -25.88
CA MET A 61 -9.84 55.04 -25.12
C MET A 61 -8.94 55.13 -23.89
N HIS A 62 -8.64 54.01 -23.23
CA HIS A 62 -7.87 53.98 -21.98
C HIS A 62 -6.77 52.89 -21.99
N PRO A 63 -5.80 52.96 -22.92
CA PRO A 63 -4.77 51.92 -23.06
C PRO A 63 -3.95 51.73 -21.79
N LEU A 64 -3.67 52.82 -21.04
CA LEU A 64 -2.96 52.78 -19.77
C LEU A 64 -3.76 52.10 -18.65
N LEU A 65 -5.06 52.38 -18.55
CA LEU A 65 -5.92 51.76 -17.52
C LEU A 65 -6.02 50.25 -17.74
N VAL A 66 -6.18 49.83 -19.00
CA VAL A 66 -6.24 48.42 -19.35
C VAL A 66 -4.90 47.74 -19.07
N PHE A 67 -3.78 48.36 -19.43
CA PHE A 67 -2.45 47.87 -19.09
C PHE A 67 -2.27 47.68 -17.57
N ILE A 68 -2.71 48.64 -16.76
CA ILE A 68 -2.64 48.55 -15.28
C ILE A 68 -3.48 47.38 -14.75
N ILE A 69 -4.66 47.12 -15.34
CA ILE A 69 -5.52 45.99 -14.94
C ILE A 69 -4.87 44.64 -15.31
N PHE A 70 -4.27 44.51 -16.49
CA PHE A 70 -3.56 43.27 -16.85
C PHE A 70 -2.30 43.08 -16.02
N LEU A 71 -1.59 44.16 -15.69
CA LEU A 71 -0.42 44.13 -14.81
C LEU A 71 -0.83 43.70 -13.40
N SER A 72 -1.92 44.24 -12.84
CA SER A 72 -2.40 43.86 -11.51
C SER A 72 -2.88 42.41 -11.46
N LEU A 73 -3.56 41.92 -12.51
CA LEU A 73 -3.97 40.53 -12.63
C LEU A 73 -2.74 39.60 -12.71
N GLY A 74 -1.74 39.97 -13.52
CA GLY A 74 -0.49 39.22 -13.66
C GLY A 74 0.31 39.16 -12.36
N VAL A 75 0.46 40.27 -11.66
CA VAL A 75 1.11 40.33 -10.34
C VAL A 75 0.34 39.50 -9.30
N THR A 76 -1.00 39.54 -9.31
CA THR A 76 -1.82 38.72 -8.40
C THR A 76 -1.65 37.23 -8.67
N ILE A 77 -1.62 36.81 -9.94
CA ILE A 77 -1.36 35.41 -10.32
C ILE A 77 0.05 34.99 -9.88
N LEU A 78 1.06 35.84 -10.08
CA LEU A 78 2.44 35.57 -9.63
C LEU A 78 2.54 35.46 -8.11
N ILE A 79 1.84 36.32 -7.36
CA ILE A 79 1.78 36.23 -5.89
C ILE A 79 1.07 34.94 -5.46
N VAL A 80 -0.06 34.58 -6.07
CA VAL A 80 -0.77 33.33 -5.75
C VAL A 80 0.09 32.10 -6.08
N LEU A 81 0.77 32.08 -7.23
CA LEU A 81 1.68 31.01 -7.61
C LEU A 81 2.89 30.95 -6.67
N SER A 82 3.44 32.09 -6.27
CA SER A 82 4.55 32.17 -5.31
C SER A 82 4.13 31.75 -3.91
N LEU A 83 2.91 32.09 -3.46
CA LEU A 83 2.33 31.64 -2.20
C LEU A 83 1.95 30.15 -2.23
N TYR A 84 1.53 29.64 -3.39
CA TYR A 84 1.28 28.22 -3.59
C TYR A 84 2.57 27.42 -3.61
N GLU A 85 3.60 27.91 -4.31
CA GLU A 85 4.95 27.32 -4.29
C GLU A 85 5.58 27.44 -2.89
N SER A 86 5.39 28.54 -2.18
CA SER A 86 5.88 28.70 -0.81
C SER A 86 5.12 27.79 0.16
N HIS A 87 3.80 27.62 0.04
CA HIS A 87 3.05 26.63 0.81
C HIS A 87 3.51 25.20 0.50
N TYR A 88 3.80 24.89 -0.77
CA TYR A 88 4.28 23.58 -1.19
C TYR A 88 5.71 23.32 -0.68
N ARG A 89 6.59 24.33 -0.76
CA ARG A 89 7.94 24.29 -0.17
C ARG A 89 7.89 24.25 1.36
N MET A 90 6.94 24.91 2.00
CA MET A 90 6.77 24.90 3.45
C MET A 90 6.19 23.57 3.92
N MET A 91 5.26 22.95 3.17
CA MET A 91 4.83 21.56 3.41
C MET A 91 5.97 20.55 3.18
N GLY A 92 6.81 20.75 2.17
CA GLY A 92 8.02 19.96 1.96
C GLY A 92 9.11 20.20 3.02
N SER A 93 9.16 21.40 3.61
CA SER A 93 10.10 21.77 4.67
C SER A 93 9.66 21.30 6.06
N TYR A 94 8.35 21.18 6.32
CA TYR A 94 7.84 20.63 7.58
C TYR A 94 8.11 19.13 7.75
N GLN A 95 8.51 18.44 6.67
CA GLN A 95 8.86 17.02 6.67
C GLN A 95 10.36 16.75 6.45
N LYS A 96 11.20 17.77 6.67
CA LYS A 96 12.64 17.58 6.89
C LYS A 96 12.98 17.95 8.32
N LEU A 97 12.27 17.35 9.28
CA LEU A 97 12.90 17.05 10.55
C LEU A 97 14.06 16.14 10.21
N ASP A 98 15.24 16.73 10.20
CA ASP A 98 16.51 16.06 10.08
C ASP A 98 16.53 14.94 11.12
N VAL A 99 16.21 13.71 10.73
CA VAL A 99 16.47 12.49 11.50
C VAL A 99 17.99 12.25 11.45
N SER A 100 18.73 13.27 11.89
CA SER A 100 20.14 13.28 12.21
C SER A 100 20.34 13.24 13.72
N SER A 101 19.29 13.00 14.52
CA SER A 101 19.49 12.35 15.81
C SER A 101 19.82 10.90 15.50
N GLY A 102 21.11 10.53 15.53
CA GLY A 102 21.62 9.18 15.27
C GLY A 102 21.15 8.09 16.26
N ASP A 103 20.08 8.35 17.02
CA ASP A 103 19.46 7.43 17.95
C ASP A 103 18.35 6.63 17.23
N TYR A 104 18.79 5.69 16.40
CA TYR A 104 17.89 4.65 15.91
C TYR A 104 17.55 3.68 17.05
N PRO A 105 16.31 3.15 17.14
CA PRO A 105 15.92 2.26 18.24
C PRO A 105 16.74 0.97 18.33
N PHE A 106 17.25 0.46 17.20
CA PHE A 106 17.97 -0.81 17.12
C PHE A 106 19.29 -0.70 16.33
N PRO A 107 20.22 0.19 16.70
CA PRO A 107 21.34 0.58 15.83
C PRO A 107 22.42 -0.50 15.70
N LYS A 108 22.39 -1.52 16.57
CA LYS A 108 23.34 -2.63 16.60
C LYS A 108 22.89 -3.85 15.80
N LEU A 109 21.61 -3.95 15.44
CA LEU A 109 21.09 -5.07 14.66
C LEU A 109 21.51 -4.90 13.19
N ARG A 110 21.89 -6.01 12.56
CA ARG A 110 22.48 -6.03 11.21
C ARG A 110 21.78 -6.99 10.27
N ASN A 111 21.08 -8.01 10.79
CA ASN A 111 20.47 -9.05 9.97
C ASN A 111 18.95 -8.92 10.04
N LEU A 112 18.26 -9.11 8.91
CA LEU A 112 16.80 -9.13 8.85
C LEU A 112 16.32 -10.58 8.79
N VAL A 113 15.48 -10.98 9.74
CA VAL A 113 14.65 -12.19 9.65
C VAL A 113 13.23 -11.74 9.33
N MET A 114 12.76 -12.03 8.13
CA MET A 114 11.47 -11.59 7.62
C MET A 114 10.53 -12.79 7.50
N VAL A 115 9.42 -12.77 8.23
CA VAL A 115 8.38 -13.79 8.16
C VAL A 115 7.22 -13.25 7.34
N ALA A 116 6.96 -13.86 6.18
CA ALA A 116 5.86 -13.44 5.32
C ALA A 116 4.51 -13.91 5.89
N GLY A 117 3.58 -12.97 6.05
CA GLY A 117 2.18 -13.25 6.36
C GLY A 117 1.44 -13.88 5.19
N HIS A 118 0.46 -14.74 5.51
CA HIS A 118 -0.44 -15.35 4.51
C HIS A 118 -1.91 -15.39 4.93
N SER A 119 -2.22 -15.02 6.18
CA SER A 119 -3.57 -15.02 6.74
C SER A 119 -3.60 -14.19 8.03
N VAL A 120 -4.80 -13.74 8.41
CA VAL A 120 -5.06 -12.93 9.60
C VAL A 120 -5.61 -13.85 10.70
N TYR A 121 -5.06 -13.77 11.90
CA TYR A 121 -5.59 -14.47 13.06
C TYR A 121 -6.81 -13.70 13.59
N THR A 122 -7.98 -14.33 13.56
CA THR A 122 -9.25 -13.66 13.85
C THR A 122 -9.89 -14.05 15.17
N SER A 123 -9.46 -15.16 15.79
CA SER A 123 -10.06 -15.66 17.02
C SER A 123 -9.89 -14.67 18.19
N SER A 124 -10.97 -14.46 18.93
CA SER A 124 -11.04 -13.55 20.07
C SER A 124 -10.25 -14.02 21.29
N SER A 125 -9.84 -15.29 21.34
CA SER A 125 -9.27 -15.90 22.54
C SER A 125 -7.77 -16.19 22.48
N CYS A 126 -7.07 -15.85 21.38
CA CYS A 126 -5.62 -16.09 21.15
C CYS A 126 -5.09 -17.53 21.34
N GLY A 127 -5.86 -18.44 21.95
CA GLY A 127 -5.41 -19.75 22.39
C GLY A 127 -5.64 -20.91 21.41
N GLN A 128 -6.35 -20.68 20.30
CA GLN A 128 -6.73 -21.74 19.35
C GLN A 128 -6.07 -21.55 17.98
N ALA A 129 -4.88 -20.96 17.93
CA ALA A 129 -4.13 -20.75 16.68
C ALA A 129 -3.89 -22.04 15.87
N ASP A 130 -3.94 -23.22 16.50
CA ASP A 130 -3.80 -24.50 15.83
C ASP A 130 -5.02 -24.91 14.99
N LYS A 131 -6.15 -24.19 15.14
CA LYS A 131 -7.40 -24.46 14.43
C LYS A 131 -7.60 -23.53 13.24
N GLU A 132 -8.07 -24.08 12.13
CA GLU A 132 -8.34 -23.35 10.90
C GLU A 132 -9.41 -22.27 11.06
N ASP A 133 -10.41 -22.49 11.93
CA ASP A 133 -11.50 -21.54 12.22
C ASP A 133 -11.03 -20.26 12.95
N SER A 134 -9.81 -20.30 13.49
CA SER A 134 -9.19 -19.17 14.18
C SER A 134 -8.45 -18.23 13.23
N TRP A 135 -8.35 -18.59 11.95
CA TRP A 135 -7.72 -17.82 10.88
C TRP A 135 -8.73 -17.40 9.83
N PHE A 136 -8.55 -16.20 9.28
CA PHE A 136 -9.27 -15.78 8.08
C PHE A 136 -8.68 -16.45 6.85
N LEU A 137 -9.32 -17.54 6.40
CA LEU A 137 -8.88 -18.33 5.27
C LEU A 137 -9.67 -18.01 4.00
N GLU A 138 -8.97 -17.69 2.92
CA GLU A 138 -9.56 -17.69 1.57
C GLU A 138 -10.02 -19.08 1.17
N SER A 139 -10.91 -19.17 0.17
CA SER A 139 -11.46 -20.44 -0.30
C SER A 139 -10.39 -21.49 -0.63
N TYR A 140 -9.30 -21.08 -1.28
CA TYR A 140 -8.17 -21.95 -1.62
C TYR A 140 -7.26 -22.30 -0.43
N GLN A 141 -7.39 -21.61 0.71
CA GLN A 141 -6.62 -21.86 1.93
C GLN A 141 -7.36 -22.78 2.91
N LYS A 142 -8.64 -23.07 2.68
CA LYS A 142 -9.47 -23.94 3.54
C LYS A 142 -9.12 -25.41 3.36
N ASN A 143 -7.90 -25.77 3.71
CA ASN A 143 -7.38 -27.14 3.66
C ASN A 143 -6.93 -27.56 5.07
N PRO A 144 -7.14 -28.82 5.48
CA PRO A 144 -6.66 -29.31 6.78
C PRO A 144 -5.15 -29.10 6.94
N GLY A 145 -4.69 -28.59 8.08
CA GLY A 145 -3.27 -28.35 8.37
C GLY A 145 -2.75 -26.98 7.91
N GLN A 146 -3.61 -26.13 7.34
CA GLN A 146 -3.23 -24.78 6.94
C GLN A 146 -2.78 -23.93 8.14
N ALA A 147 -3.52 -23.99 9.25
CA ALA A 147 -3.19 -23.26 10.48
C ALA A 147 -1.82 -23.66 11.04
N ALA A 148 -1.54 -24.98 11.05
CA ALA A 148 -0.23 -25.51 11.47
C ALA A 148 0.92 -24.96 10.61
N THR A 149 0.69 -24.70 9.32
CA THR A 149 1.71 -24.09 8.47
C THR A 149 2.01 -22.66 8.87
N PHE A 150 0.98 -21.86 9.17
CA PHE A 150 1.17 -20.48 9.64
C PHE A 150 1.90 -20.45 10.98
N ILE A 151 1.54 -21.34 11.90
CA ILE A 151 2.27 -21.52 13.16
C ILE A 151 3.74 -21.86 12.89
N ARG A 152 4.03 -22.77 11.96
CA ARG A 152 5.41 -23.13 11.64
C ARG A 152 6.19 -21.93 11.10
N HIS A 153 5.62 -21.10 10.24
CA HIS A 153 6.28 -19.85 9.81
C HIS A 153 6.68 -18.97 11.00
N ILE A 154 5.78 -18.82 11.98
CA ILE A 154 6.01 -17.97 13.15
C ILE A 154 7.12 -18.56 14.01
N GLN A 155 7.06 -19.86 14.32
CA GLN A 155 8.06 -20.55 15.13
C GLN A 155 9.44 -20.48 14.49
N GLU A 156 9.56 -20.80 13.20
CA GLU A 156 10.85 -20.75 12.48
C GLU A 156 11.46 -19.35 12.51
N GLY A 157 10.66 -18.30 12.27
CA GLY A 157 11.15 -16.93 12.36
C GLY A 157 11.69 -16.56 13.74
N VAL A 158 10.98 -16.99 14.80
CA VAL A 158 11.42 -16.79 16.19
C VAL A 158 12.69 -17.57 16.51
N GLU A 159 12.76 -18.84 16.14
CA GLU A 159 13.91 -19.72 16.37
C GLU A 159 15.17 -19.23 15.61
N ILE A 160 15.03 -18.79 14.37
CA ILE A 160 16.14 -18.23 13.59
C ILE A 160 16.63 -16.93 14.24
N ALA A 161 15.71 -16.04 14.62
CA ALA A 161 16.08 -14.81 15.30
C ALA A 161 16.78 -15.10 16.62
N ALA A 162 16.33 -16.08 17.41
CA ALA A 162 16.92 -16.46 18.70
C ALA A 162 18.39 -16.92 18.56
N LYS A 163 18.74 -17.55 17.44
CA LYS A 163 20.10 -18.02 17.14
C LYS A 163 21.04 -16.94 16.60
N ASP A 164 20.52 -15.75 16.28
CA ASP A 164 21.28 -14.62 15.76
C ASP A 164 21.02 -13.36 16.59
N ASP A 165 21.94 -13.02 17.49
CA ASP A 165 21.86 -11.85 18.37
C ASP A 165 21.84 -10.52 17.60
N ALA A 166 22.31 -10.50 16.35
CA ALA A 166 22.28 -9.33 15.49
C ALA A 166 21.03 -9.27 14.59
N ALA A 167 20.11 -10.24 14.69
CA ALA A 167 18.90 -10.28 13.88
C ALA A 167 17.76 -9.41 14.44
N LEU A 168 17.10 -8.66 13.56
CA LEU A 168 15.78 -8.09 13.80
C LEU A 168 14.72 -9.00 13.15
N LEU A 169 13.74 -9.44 13.93
CA LEU A 169 12.60 -10.21 13.43
C LEU A 169 11.48 -9.26 13.00
N LEU A 170 11.08 -9.32 11.74
CA LEU A 170 9.91 -8.63 11.20
C LEU A 170 8.88 -9.63 10.69
N PHE A 171 7.70 -9.64 11.29
CA PHE A 171 6.52 -10.20 10.64
C PHE A 171 6.01 -9.18 9.63
N SER A 172 5.79 -9.57 8.38
CA SER A 172 5.39 -8.66 7.30
C SER A 172 4.08 -9.09 6.66
N GLY A 173 3.20 -8.12 6.40
CA GLY A 173 1.91 -8.33 5.76
C GLY A 173 0.85 -7.41 6.34
N GLY A 174 0.15 -6.70 5.46
CA GLY A 174 -0.80 -5.67 5.85
C GLY A 174 -2.24 -6.12 6.05
N GLU A 175 -3.13 -5.14 6.19
CA GLU A 175 -4.58 -5.33 6.34
C GLU A 175 -5.24 -5.67 4.99
N THR A 176 -4.94 -6.85 4.42
CA THR A 176 -5.34 -7.16 3.03
C THR A 176 -6.77 -7.70 2.87
N ARG A 177 -7.50 -7.91 3.97
CA ARG A 177 -8.78 -8.65 3.99
C ARG A 177 -9.87 -7.84 4.69
N LYS A 178 -10.85 -7.36 3.92
CA LYS A 178 -11.97 -6.57 4.45
C LYS A 178 -12.74 -7.29 5.56
N ASP A 179 -13.04 -8.57 5.32
CA ASP A 179 -13.90 -9.37 6.22
C ASP A 179 -13.15 -9.90 7.45
N ALA A 180 -11.82 -9.78 7.50
CA ALA A 180 -11.02 -10.07 8.69
C ALA A 180 -10.99 -8.90 9.70
N GLY A 181 -11.53 -7.73 9.30
CA GLY A 181 -11.42 -6.48 10.05
C GLY A 181 -10.08 -5.77 9.85
N PRO A 182 -9.86 -4.62 10.53
CA PRO A 182 -8.65 -3.80 10.40
C PRO A 182 -7.49 -4.43 11.18
N ARG A 183 -7.08 -5.63 10.77
CA ARG A 183 -6.01 -6.43 11.37
C ARG A 183 -5.03 -6.83 10.29
N SER A 184 -3.75 -6.55 10.53
CA SER A 184 -2.69 -6.93 9.62
C SER A 184 -2.29 -8.39 9.82
N GLU A 185 -1.78 -9.03 8.75
CA GLU A 185 -1.21 -10.37 8.85
C GLU A 185 0.01 -10.37 9.79
N ALA A 186 0.84 -9.31 9.73
CA ALA A 186 2.00 -9.12 10.59
C ALA A 186 1.64 -9.04 12.09
N GLN A 187 0.70 -8.18 12.47
CA GLN A 187 0.27 -8.04 13.86
C GLN A 187 -0.38 -9.33 14.38
N SER A 188 -1.11 -10.04 13.52
CA SER A 188 -1.67 -11.35 13.84
C SER A 188 -0.60 -12.36 14.22
N TYR A 189 0.46 -12.47 13.41
CA TYR A 189 1.55 -13.42 13.64
C TYR A 189 2.32 -13.07 14.92
N TRP A 190 2.64 -11.80 15.12
CA TRP A 190 3.30 -11.32 16.33
C TRP A 190 2.46 -11.61 17.60
N SER A 191 1.15 -11.38 17.55
CA SER A 191 0.24 -11.62 18.68
C SER A 191 0.13 -13.10 19.05
N VAL A 192 0.12 -13.98 18.03
CA VAL A 192 0.15 -15.44 18.26
C VAL A 192 1.46 -15.86 18.94
N ALA A 193 2.61 -15.34 18.47
CA ALA A 193 3.90 -15.62 19.09
C ALA A 193 3.98 -15.15 20.54
N GLU A 194 3.46 -13.95 20.81
CA GLU A 194 3.39 -13.39 22.17
C GLU A 194 2.52 -14.24 23.07
N PHE A 195 1.29 -14.56 22.65
CA PHE A 195 0.36 -15.34 23.44
C PHE A 195 0.90 -16.74 23.77
N ARG A 196 1.61 -17.35 22.81
CA ARG A 196 2.24 -18.67 22.98
C ARG A 196 3.54 -18.63 23.79
N GLY A 197 4.04 -17.45 24.15
CA GLY A 197 5.28 -17.27 24.90
C GLY A 197 6.54 -17.66 24.12
N TRP A 198 6.46 -17.74 22.78
CA TRP A 198 7.57 -18.23 21.95
C TRP A 198 8.80 -17.32 21.99
N PHE A 199 8.61 -16.01 22.20
CA PHE A 199 9.71 -15.05 22.25
C PHE A 199 10.70 -15.25 23.42
N GLY A 200 10.37 -16.08 24.41
CA GLY A 200 11.23 -16.34 25.57
C GLY A 200 11.56 -17.83 25.77
N MET A 201 11.31 -18.69 24.78
CA MET A 201 11.59 -20.13 24.90
C MET A 201 13.08 -20.48 24.74
N GLU A 202 13.80 -19.74 23.92
CA GLU A 202 15.27 -19.84 23.77
C GLU A 202 15.90 -18.56 24.36
N GLU A 203 16.46 -17.70 23.53
CA GLU A 203 16.85 -16.35 23.90
C GLU A 203 15.65 -15.39 23.88
N ASN A 204 15.69 -14.34 24.69
CA ASN A 204 14.64 -13.33 24.69
C ASN A 204 14.74 -12.46 23.42
N VAL A 205 13.96 -12.81 22.40
CA VAL A 205 13.88 -12.07 21.13
C VAL A 205 12.79 -11.01 21.11
N ARG A 206 11.95 -10.95 22.15
CA ARG A 206 10.74 -10.11 22.18
C ARG A 206 11.02 -8.65 21.86
N TRP A 207 12.11 -8.11 22.43
CA TRP A 207 12.48 -6.70 22.28
C TRP A 207 12.92 -6.33 20.85
N ARG A 208 13.28 -7.33 20.03
CA ARG A 208 13.73 -7.19 18.64
C ARG A 208 12.80 -7.92 17.64
N ALA A 209 11.56 -8.19 18.05
CA ALA A 209 10.50 -8.75 17.22
C ALA A 209 9.41 -7.70 16.97
N LEU A 210 9.25 -7.27 15.72
CA LEU A 210 8.39 -6.15 15.31
C LEU A 210 7.56 -6.52 14.07
N THR A 211 6.77 -5.55 13.59
CA THR A 211 5.86 -5.72 12.46
C THR A 211 6.16 -4.76 11.30
N GLU A 212 5.84 -5.22 10.10
CA GLU A 212 5.69 -4.45 8.87
C GLU A 212 4.24 -4.69 8.38
N GLU A 213 3.37 -3.68 8.47
CA GLU A 213 1.92 -3.85 8.39
C GLU A 213 1.28 -3.29 7.11
N HIS A 214 2.07 -3.07 6.07
CA HIS A 214 1.61 -2.41 4.84
C HIS A 214 1.78 -3.26 3.58
N ALA A 215 2.55 -4.34 3.61
CA ALA A 215 2.74 -5.17 2.43
C ALA A 215 1.44 -5.85 1.96
N ARG A 216 1.14 -5.71 0.66
CA ARG A 216 -0.06 -6.28 0.02
C ARG A 216 0.26 -7.49 -0.84
N ASP A 217 1.52 -7.73 -1.16
CA ASP A 217 1.97 -8.93 -1.88
C ASP A 217 3.37 -9.38 -1.42
N SER A 218 3.87 -10.46 -2.02
CA SER A 218 5.17 -11.04 -1.68
C SER A 218 6.37 -10.15 -1.99
N PHE A 219 6.25 -9.27 -2.99
CA PHE A 219 7.33 -8.35 -3.35
C PHE A 219 7.39 -7.21 -2.34
N GLU A 220 6.24 -6.61 -2.01
CA GLU A 220 6.13 -5.60 -0.96
C GLU A 220 6.55 -6.16 0.39
N ASN A 221 6.21 -7.41 0.70
CA ASN A 221 6.67 -8.10 1.90
C ASN A 221 8.19 -7.97 2.10
N LEU A 222 8.96 -8.24 1.04
CA LEU A 222 10.41 -8.13 1.06
C LEU A 222 10.86 -6.66 1.08
N LEU A 223 10.43 -5.86 0.10
CA LEU A 223 10.90 -4.48 -0.08
C LEU A 223 10.54 -3.58 1.11
N PHE A 224 9.34 -3.72 1.65
CA PHE A 224 8.87 -2.93 2.79
C PHE A 224 9.58 -3.37 4.06
N SER A 225 9.89 -4.66 4.24
CA SER A 225 10.67 -5.13 5.39
C SER A 225 12.11 -4.62 5.36
N VAL A 226 12.74 -4.55 4.18
CA VAL A 226 14.07 -3.93 4.01
C VAL A 226 14.02 -2.46 4.41
N CYS A 227 12.97 -1.75 3.99
CA CYS A 227 12.82 -0.35 4.37
C CYS A 227 12.52 -0.17 5.87
N ARG A 228 11.62 -0.99 6.42
CA ARG A 228 11.29 -0.99 7.84
C ARG A 228 12.52 -1.28 8.70
N PHE A 229 13.39 -2.18 8.27
CA PHE A 229 14.68 -2.43 8.93
C PHE A 229 15.55 -1.16 8.96
N ARG A 230 15.63 -0.42 7.85
CA ARG A 230 16.38 0.85 7.77
C ARG A 230 15.82 1.95 8.66
N GLU A 231 14.50 2.05 8.80
CA GLU A 231 13.84 2.96 9.74
C GLU A 231 14.23 2.68 11.19
N LEU A 232 14.37 1.40 11.53
CA LEU A 232 14.57 0.94 12.89
C LEU A 232 16.04 0.90 13.33
N THR A 233 16.96 0.70 12.38
CA THR A 233 18.37 0.45 12.67
C THR A 233 19.31 1.55 12.16
N GLY A 234 18.84 2.40 11.23
CA GLY A 234 19.69 3.39 10.58
C GLY A 234 20.54 2.87 9.44
N MET A 235 20.54 1.56 9.21
CA MET A 235 21.32 0.89 8.16
C MET A 235 20.44 -0.07 7.37
N TYR A 236 20.86 -0.45 6.17
CA TYR A 236 20.22 -1.54 5.44
C TYR A 236 20.73 -2.90 5.94
N PRO A 237 19.92 -3.97 5.85
CA PRO A 237 20.32 -5.27 6.37
C PRO A 237 21.55 -5.81 5.65
N TYR A 238 22.50 -6.35 6.42
CA TYR A 238 23.64 -7.08 5.90
C TYR A 238 23.21 -8.45 5.39
N ASN A 239 22.45 -9.23 6.17
CA ASN A 239 21.84 -10.47 5.70
C ASN A 239 20.32 -10.35 5.71
N ILE A 240 19.66 -11.03 4.78
CA ILE A 240 18.20 -11.22 4.79
C ILE A 240 17.91 -12.71 4.83
N THR A 241 17.14 -13.14 5.82
CA THR A 241 16.55 -14.49 5.88
C THR A 241 15.05 -14.37 5.76
N VAL A 242 14.46 -14.96 4.72
CA VAL A 242 13.01 -14.98 4.52
C VAL A 242 12.44 -16.32 4.98
N VAL A 243 11.38 -16.27 5.79
CA VAL A 243 10.58 -17.43 6.19
C VAL A 243 9.22 -17.35 5.51
N SER A 244 8.91 -18.35 4.68
CA SER A 244 7.61 -18.48 4.02
C SER A 244 7.39 -19.92 3.54
N TYR A 245 6.46 -20.14 2.62
CA TYR A 245 6.18 -21.44 2.03
C TYR A 245 7.34 -21.96 1.18
N ASP A 246 7.71 -23.22 1.34
CA ASP A 246 8.73 -23.91 0.52
C ASP A 246 8.55 -23.67 -0.99
N PHE A 247 7.33 -23.81 -1.50
CA PHE A 247 7.05 -23.62 -2.91
C PHE A 247 7.31 -22.19 -3.42
N LYS A 248 7.40 -21.18 -2.55
CA LYS A 248 7.65 -19.77 -2.93
C LYS A 248 9.13 -19.41 -2.97
N GLU A 249 10.04 -20.32 -2.59
CA GLU A 249 11.49 -20.07 -2.54
C GLU A 249 12.01 -19.43 -3.81
N GLU A 250 11.76 -20.06 -4.96
CA GLU A 250 12.19 -19.59 -6.28
C GLU A 250 11.79 -18.12 -6.55
N ARG A 251 10.56 -17.76 -6.17
CA ARG A 251 10.07 -16.40 -6.39
C ARG A 251 10.75 -15.38 -5.47
N PHE A 252 11.02 -15.73 -4.21
CA PHE A 252 11.74 -14.82 -3.32
C PHE A 252 13.23 -14.74 -3.64
N ALA A 253 13.89 -15.90 -3.73
CA ALA A 253 15.34 -16.01 -3.88
C ALA A 253 15.84 -15.61 -5.27
N HIS A 254 15.09 -15.86 -6.35
CA HIS A 254 15.56 -15.56 -7.70
C HIS A 254 14.85 -14.39 -8.37
N LEU A 255 13.58 -14.11 -8.05
CA LEU A 255 12.87 -12.97 -8.65
C LEU A 255 12.91 -11.73 -7.75
N HIS A 256 12.32 -11.78 -6.56
CA HIS A 256 12.20 -10.60 -5.70
C HIS A 256 13.55 -10.07 -5.25
N ARG A 257 14.44 -10.96 -4.76
CA ARG A 257 15.83 -10.61 -4.41
C ARG A 257 16.54 -9.94 -5.58
N SER A 258 16.43 -10.51 -6.78
CA SER A 258 17.08 -9.96 -7.97
C SER A 258 16.48 -8.62 -8.40
N ALA A 259 15.16 -8.44 -8.27
CA ALA A 259 14.48 -7.20 -8.59
C ALA A 259 14.92 -6.05 -7.67
N ILE A 260 15.16 -6.33 -6.38
CA ILE A 260 15.75 -5.36 -5.46
C ILE A 260 17.28 -5.36 -5.50
N GLY A 261 17.94 -6.07 -6.42
CA GLY A 261 19.40 -6.10 -6.53
C GLY A 261 20.15 -6.55 -5.28
N PHE A 262 19.53 -7.34 -4.40
CA PHE A 262 20.16 -7.79 -3.16
C PHE A 262 21.12 -8.97 -3.44
N PRO A 263 22.34 -9.00 -2.87
CA PRO A 263 23.34 -10.01 -3.24
C PRO A 263 22.95 -11.41 -2.76
N GLU A 264 23.09 -12.38 -3.66
CA GLU A 264 22.76 -13.79 -3.43
C GLU A 264 23.49 -14.42 -2.22
N PRO A 265 24.81 -14.20 -1.99
CA PRO A 265 25.49 -14.80 -0.83
C PRO A 265 25.00 -14.30 0.54
N ARG A 266 24.21 -13.23 0.58
CA ARG A 266 23.66 -12.63 1.81
C ARG A 266 22.15 -12.82 1.95
N PHE A 267 21.53 -13.59 1.04
CA PHE A 267 20.10 -13.84 1.02
C PHE A 267 19.83 -15.32 1.28
N PHE A 268 19.07 -15.59 2.34
CA PHE A 268 18.72 -16.93 2.79
C PHE A 268 17.21 -17.12 2.75
N TYR A 269 16.76 -18.34 2.47
CA TYR A 269 15.36 -18.69 2.42
C TYR A 269 15.09 -19.93 3.25
N ILE A 270 14.07 -19.87 4.12
CA ILE A 270 13.61 -20.99 4.93
C ILE A 270 12.16 -21.27 4.54
N GLY A 271 11.98 -22.36 3.81
CA GLY A 271 10.69 -22.85 3.38
C GLY A 271 10.05 -23.76 4.42
N THR A 272 8.82 -23.46 4.82
CA THR A 272 7.99 -24.42 5.57
C THR A 272 7.02 -25.11 4.63
N PRO A 273 6.75 -26.41 4.83
CA PRO A 273 5.92 -27.18 3.91
C PRO A 273 4.48 -26.69 3.92
N ALA A 274 3.87 -26.64 2.73
CA ALA A 274 2.42 -26.50 2.59
C ALA A 274 1.69 -27.72 3.17
N SER A 275 0.39 -27.57 3.47
CA SER A 275 -0.46 -28.73 3.76
C SER A 275 -0.41 -29.74 2.61
N GLN A 276 -0.31 -31.02 2.94
CA GLN A 276 -0.23 -32.12 1.98
C GLN A 276 -1.42 -32.13 1.00
N THR A 277 -2.60 -31.71 1.46
CA THR A 277 -3.82 -31.69 0.65
C THR A 277 -3.87 -30.52 -0.34
N SER A 278 -3.08 -29.47 -0.11
CA SER A 278 -3.06 -28.27 -0.97
C SER A 278 -1.77 -28.12 -1.78
N LYS A 279 -0.76 -28.96 -1.53
CA LYS A 279 0.58 -28.85 -2.11
C LYS A 279 0.58 -28.77 -3.65
N GLU A 280 -0.12 -29.67 -4.34
CA GLU A 280 -0.15 -29.68 -5.81
C GLU A 280 -0.80 -28.41 -6.40
N ALA A 281 -1.95 -28.01 -5.84
CA ALA A 281 -2.65 -26.80 -6.25
C ALA A 281 -1.81 -25.54 -5.97
N ALA A 282 -1.10 -25.51 -4.83
CA ALA A 282 -0.20 -24.44 -4.46
C ALA A 282 0.98 -24.33 -5.43
N LEU A 283 1.63 -25.44 -5.80
CA LEU A 283 2.71 -25.47 -6.78
C LEU A 283 2.26 -24.96 -8.16
N LYS A 284 1.07 -25.39 -8.61
CA LYS A 284 0.50 -24.93 -9.89
C LYS A 284 0.17 -23.43 -9.85
N GLY A 285 -0.47 -22.97 -8.78
CA GLY A 285 -0.78 -21.56 -8.58
C GLY A 285 0.49 -20.71 -8.51
N GLU A 286 1.53 -21.19 -7.84
CA GLU A 286 2.81 -20.52 -7.73
C GLU A 286 3.53 -20.41 -9.07
N ALA A 287 3.53 -21.45 -9.90
CA ALA A 287 4.13 -21.40 -11.23
C ALA A 287 3.56 -20.26 -12.08
N LEU A 288 2.25 -20.02 -12.00
CA LEU A 288 1.58 -18.90 -12.68
C LEU A 288 2.02 -17.55 -12.13
N VAL A 289 2.10 -17.41 -10.81
CA VAL A 289 2.50 -16.15 -10.18
C VAL A 289 3.97 -15.84 -10.44
N ARG A 290 4.84 -16.86 -10.45
CA ARG A 290 6.25 -16.73 -10.80
C ARG A 290 6.43 -16.26 -12.24
N ALA A 291 5.67 -16.82 -13.19
CA ALA A 291 5.66 -16.33 -14.58
C ALA A 291 5.19 -14.86 -14.69
N GLN A 292 4.24 -14.44 -13.86
CA GLN A 292 3.81 -13.04 -13.81
C GLN A 292 4.94 -12.12 -13.32
N PHE A 293 5.64 -12.47 -12.24
CA PHE A 293 6.77 -11.68 -11.72
C PHE A 293 8.00 -11.73 -12.64
N GLN A 294 8.17 -12.75 -13.48
CA GLN A 294 9.21 -12.74 -14.51
C GLN A 294 8.97 -11.63 -15.55
N GLY A 295 7.71 -11.38 -15.94
CA GLY A 295 7.35 -10.31 -16.87
C GLY A 295 7.14 -8.95 -16.23
N ASP A 296 6.88 -8.90 -14.92
CA ASP A 296 6.65 -7.69 -14.14
C ASP A 296 7.33 -7.80 -12.75
N PRO A 297 8.66 -7.63 -12.68
CA PRO A 297 9.45 -7.90 -11.48
C PRO A 297 9.06 -7.06 -10.26
N TYR A 298 8.41 -5.91 -10.47
CA TYR A 298 8.00 -4.97 -9.43
C TYR A 298 6.48 -5.00 -9.16
N GLY A 299 5.73 -5.84 -9.89
CA GLY A 299 4.29 -5.99 -9.74
C GLY A 299 3.51 -4.70 -10.02
N CYS A 300 3.92 -3.95 -11.05
CA CYS A 300 3.36 -2.65 -11.43
C CYS A 300 2.25 -2.74 -12.49
N GLN A 301 2.07 -3.89 -13.12
CA GLN A 301 1.18 -4.05 -14.26
C GLN A 301 0.27 -5.29 -14.13
N GLY A 302 -0.65 -5.43 -15.08
CA GLY A 302 -1.40 -6.67 -15.28
C GLY A 302 -2.22 -7.14 -14.07
N SER A 303 -2.19 -8.44 -13.83
CA SER A 303 -2.92 -9.10 -12.74
C SER A 303 -2.32 -8.79 -11.37
N LEU A 304 -1.00 -8.65 -11.27
CA LEU A 304 -0.29 -8.34 -10.03
C LEU A 304 -0.72 -6.99 -9.46
N TYR A 305 -0.69 -5.95 -10.30
CA TYR A 305 -1.12 -4.61 -9.90
C TYR A 305 -2.59 -4.55 -9.50
N ARG A 306 -3.49 -5.19 -10.26
CA ARG A 306 -4.92 -5.26 -9.90
C ARG A 306 -5.14 -5.97 -8.57
N LYS A 307 -4.42 -7.05 -8.33
CA LYS A 307 -4.46 -7.78 -7.05
C LYS A 307 -3.96 -6.92 -5.89
N LYS A 308 -2.88 -6.16 -6.10
CA LYS A 308 -2.33 -5.21 -5.12
C LYS A 308 -3.34 -4.11 -4.77
N LEU A 309 -4.00 -3.51 -5.77
CA LEU A 309 -5.06 -2.52 -5.55
C LEU A 309 -6.26 -3.09 -4.77
N GLY A 310 -6.65 -4.34 -5.05
CA GLY A 310 -7.73 -5.01 -4.33
C GLY A 310 -7.41 -5.41 -2.89
N ARG A 311 -6.13 -5.32 -2.48
CA ARG A 311 -5.62 -5.71 -1.15
C ARG A 311 -5.37 -4.52 -0.22
N ASP A 312 -6.01 -3.40 -0.50
CA ASP A 312 -6.07 -2.25 0.41
C ASP A 312 -7.54 -1.86 0.73
N PRO A 313 -8.32 -2.77 1.34
CA PRO A 313 -9.74 -2.54 1.63
C PRO A 313 -10.00 -1.43 2.65
N PHE A 314 -8.99 -1.04 3.44
CA PHE A 314 -9.09 0.00 4.47
C PHE A 314 -8.43 1.32 4.06
N HIS A 315 -7.91 1.41 2.83
CA HIS A 315 -7.30 2.61 2.27
C HIS A 315 -6.16 3.16 3.15
N ARG A 316 -5.28 2.27 3.61
CA ARG A 316 -4.17 2.59 4.52
C ARG A 316 -3.13 3.40 3.76
N SER A 317 -2.72 4.54 4.32
CA SER A 317 -1.57 5.27 3.79
C SER A 317 -0.30 4.41 3.95
N ILE A 318 0.46 4.25 2.86
CA ILE A 318 1.72 3.49 2.85
C ILE A 318 2.84 4.45 3.27
N PRO A 319 3.61 4.15 4.33
CA PRO A 319 4.64 5.06 4.84
C PRO A 319 5.90 5.09 3.98
N TYR A 320 6.12 4.07 3.14
CA TYR A 320 7.32 3.94 2.33
C TYR A 320 7.23 4.74 1.02
N PRO A 321 8.35 5.32 0.55
CA PRO A 321 9.73 5.15 1.03
C PRO A 321 10.21 6.23 2.02
N ASN A 322 9.33 6.91 2.77
CA ASN A 322 9.73 8.08 3.59
C ASN A 322 10.85 7.77 4.61
N GLY A 323 10.92 6.54 5.11
CA GLY A 323 11.98 6.07 6.00
C GLY A 323 13.28 5.59 5.34
N CYS A 324 13.33 5.55 4.00
CA CYS A 324 14.39 4.92 3.21
C CYS A 324 14.69 5.73 1.94
N PRO A 325 15.12 7.00 2.10
CA PRO A 325 15.32 7.90 0.97
C PRO A 325 16.36 7.36 -0.04
N GLU A 326 17.33 6.57 0.43
CA GLU A 326 18.39 6.01 -0.42
C GLU A 326 17.87 5.00 -1.46
N ILE A 327 16.68 4.43 -1.25
CA ILE A 327 16.02 3.51 -2.20
C ILE A 327 14.70 4.05 -2.74
N GLU A 328 14.42 5.35 -2.61
CA GLU A 328 13.20 5.98 -3.13
C GLU A 328 12.99 5.69 -4.62
N GLY A 329 14.07 5.70 -5.41
CA GLY A 329 14.03 5.40 -6.83
C GLY A 329 13.61 3.95 -7.14
N LEU A 330 13.98 2.99 -6.28
CA LEU A 330 13.57 1.59 -6.42
C LEU A 330 12.06 1.43 -6.21
N PHE A 331 11.47 2.14 -5.24
CA PHE A 331 10.02 2.14 -5.00
C PHE A 331 9.20 2.71 -6.16
N ARG A 332 9.78 3.61 -6.96
CA ARG A 332 9.13 4.22 -8.12
C ARG A 332 9.38 3.45 -9.42
N TYR A 333 10.23 2.44 -9.40
CA TYR A 333 10.65 1.74 -10.60
C TYR A 333 9.67 0.65 -11.00
N CYS A 334 9.32 0.60 -12.29
CA CYS A 334 8.35 -0.32 -12.87
C CYS A 334 8.79 -0.85 -14.25
N GLY A 335 10.09 -1.12 -14.41
CA GLY A 335 10.66 -1.68 -15.63
C GLY A 335 10.72 -3.21 -15.63
N ALA A 336 10.91 -3.81 -16.81
CA ALA A 336 11.16 -5.25 -16.94
C ALA A 336 12.62 -5.64 -16.64
N ALA A 337 13.54 -4.67 -16.72
CA ALA A 337 14.95 -4.88 -16.39
C ALA A 337 15.21 -4.68 -14.88
N PRO A 338 16.35 -5.14 -14.35
CA PRO A 338 16.79 -4.77 -13.01
C PRO A 338 16.90 -3.25 -12.84
N TYR A 339 16.64 -2.76 -11.63
CA TYR A 339 16.70 -1.34 -11.31
C TYR A 339 18.13 -0.81 -11.58
N PRO A 340 18.31 0.24 -12.41
CA PRO A 340 19.64 0.68 -12.83
C PRO A 340 20.32 1.63 -11.82
N GLY A 341 19.61 2.07 -10.78
CA GLY A 341 20.16 2.99 -9.78
C GLY A 341 21.08 2.29 -8.78
N SER A 342 21.96 3.06 -8.14
CA SER A 342 22.80 2.55 -7.05
C SER A 342 21.94 2.14 -5.86
N LEU A 343 22.28 1.01 -5.24
CA LEU A 343 21.60 0.52 -4.05
C LEU A 343 22.57 0.48 -2.86
N PRO A 344 22.11 0.67 -1.61
CA PRO A 344 22.98 0.73 -0.44
C PRO A 344 23.71 -0.59 -0.11
N TRP A 345 23.26 -1.70 -0.70
CA TRP A 345 23.79 -3.04 -0.49
C TRP A 345 24.49 -3.63 -1.73
N SER A 346 24.52 -2.90 -2.84
CA SER A 346 25.17 -3.32 -4.09
C SER A 346 26.66 -3.05 -4.08
#